data_AF-A0A3S8ZXX7-F1
#
_entry.id   AF-A0A3S8ZXX7-F1
#
_cell.length_a   1.000
_cell.length_b   1.000
_cell.length_c   1.000
_cell.angle_alpha   90.00
_cell.angle_beta   90.00
_cell.angle_gamma   90.00
#
_symmetry.space_group_name_H-M   'P 1'
#
loop_
_entity.id
_entity.type
_entity.pdbx_description
1 polymer ?
#
loop_
_entity_poly.entity_id
_entity_poly.type
_entity_poly.pdbx_seq_one_letter_code
_entity_poly.pdbx_strand_id
1 'polypeptide(L)'
;MVTNGTQVIAKKQYIFEEGQPFRSSHASTVAVLPSGEVVAAWFAGKHEKSSDVAIWMSRRVNGIWSDPYKAADEEGIAHWNPVLYAHGSSLMLFYKVGHEITDWATYVSSSEDGGLTWEQPRELVPGDVGGRGPVRNKPIALPDGTLLAPASVERHDPAAEGKQIWEAFVDISQDNGKTWARSELVPMDLASYVGTDHWFAKGLIQPTLWSSGGEHVHMLLRSTEGWIFRSDSEDNGRTWCLAYRTSLPNNNSGIDATLMDNGKLALVFNPVAGYATDSPRTPLVVRFSADNGMTWVDEFVLEHEPGEYSYPAIVSKGNELYITYTWNRDRIAFWTLTVE
;
A
#
# COMPACT_ATOMS: atom_id res chain seq x y z
N MET A 1 19.21 14.03 6.17
CA MET A 1 20.14 13.75 7.29
C MET A 1 19.48 12.71 8.17
N VAL A 2 20.15 11.60 8.47
CA VAL A 2 19.62 10.60 9.42
C VAL A 2 19.88 11.11 10.83
N THR A 3 18.87 11.11 11.68
CA THR A 3 19.05 11.29 13.12
C THR A 3 19.28 9.92 13.75
N ASN A 4 20.48 9.73 14.33
CA ASN A 4 20.97 8.58 15.11
C ASN A 4 21.31 7.28 14.33
N GLY A 5 22.60 6.91 14.37
CA GLY A 5 23.11 5.53 14.23
C GLY A 5 23.12 4.91 12.83
N THR A 6 22.01 4.93 12.13
CA THR A 6 21.85 4.26 10.83
C THR A 6 22.39 5.16 9.71
N GLN A 7 23.46 4.77 9.00
CA GLN A 7 23.88 5.49 7.80
C GLN A 7 22.99 5.08 6.63
N VAL A 8 22.53 6.05 5.84
CA VAL A 8 21.68 5.82 4.67
C VAL A 8 22.29 6.49 3.45
N ILE A 9 22.60 5.70 2.43
CA ILE A 9 22.91 6.19 1.08
C ILE A 9 21.59 6.30 0.34
N ALA A 10 21.26 7.47 -0.19
CA ALA A 10 19.94 7.75 -0.75
C ALA A 10 20.03 8.31 -2.17
N LYS A 11 19.22 7.78 -3.08
CA LYS A 11 19.07 8.28 -4.46
C LYS A 11 17.60 8.47 -4.79
N LYS A 12 17.22 9.69 -5.14
CA LYS A 12 15.88 10.05 -5.64
C LYS A 12 15.86 10.09 -7.17
N GLN A 13 14.78 9.63 -7.77
CA GLN A 13 14.42 9.82 -9.17
C GLN A 13 12.93 10.17 -9.25
N TYR A 14 12.51 10.82 -10.34
CA TYR A 14 11.12 10.77 -10.77
C TYR A 14 11.02 9.68 -11.85
N ILE A 15 9.93 8.90 -11.84
CA ILE A 15 9.74 7.81 -12.81
C ILE A 15 9.55 8.35 -14.22
N PHE A 16 8.95 9.54 -14.33
CA PHE A 16 8.74 10.27 -15.58
C PHE A 16 8.82 11.79 -15.30
N GLU A 17 9.03 12.57 -16.36
CA GLU A 17 9.13 14.02 -16.29
C GLU A 17 7.76 14.69 -16.14
N GLU A 18 7.78 15.96 -15.73
CA GLU A 18 6.58 16.81 -15.66
C GLU A 18 6.17 17.19 -17.08
N GLY A 19 4.88 17.05 -17.43
CA GLY A 19 4.39 17.41 -18.78
C GLY A 19 3.73 16.32 -19.63
N GLN A 20 2.98 15.40 -19.00
CA GLN A 20 2.11 14.37 -19.63
C GLN A 20 2.86 13.09 -20.06
N PRO A 21 2.20 11.91 -19.95
CA PRO A 21 1.00 11.61 -20.74
C PRO A 21 -0.38 11.81 -20.06
N PHE A 22 -0.45 12.11 -18.76
CA PHE A 22 -1.72 12.27 -18.02
C PHE A 22 -1.75 13.51 -17.12
N ARG A 23 -2.94 13.93 -16.68
CA ARG A 23 -3.14 15.14 -15.83
C ARG A 23 -3.00 14.87 -14.34
N SER A 24 -3.30 13.65 -13.90
CA SER A 24 -3.09 13.23 -12.52
C SER A 24 -2.61 11.80 -12.46
N SER A 25 -1.62 11.55 -11.61
CA SER A 25 -1.14 10.21 -11.23
C SER A 25 -1.26 10.00 -9.73
N HIS A 26 -1.58 8.78 -9.30
CA HIS A 26 -1.76 8.48 -7.88
C HIS A 26 -1.62 7.00 -7.53
N ALA A 27 -1.49 6.75 -6.22
CA ALA A 27 -1.43 5.42 -5.58
C ALA A 27 -0.45 4.46 -6.26
N SER A 28 0.84 4.83 -6.22
CA SER A 28 1.89 4.00 -6.82
C SER A 28 2.16 2.72 -6.01
N THR A 29 2.75 1.74 -6.66
CA THR A 29 3.25 0.50 -6.08
C THR A 29 4.58 0.16 -6.74
N VAL A 30 5.40 -0.65 -6.07
CA VAL A 30 6.74 -1.00 -6.52
C VAL A 30 7.05 -2.46 -6.21
N ALA A 31 7.73 -3.11 -7.14
CA ALA A 31 8.26 -4.46 -7.01
C ALA A 31 9.72 -4.50 -7.51
N VAL A 32 10.53 -5.37 -6.91
CA VAL A 32 11.94 -5.56 -7.29
C VAL A 32 12.15 -7.00 -7.68
N LEU A 33 12.68 -7.21 -8.88
CA LEU A 33 12.95 -8.54 -9.43
C LEU A 33 14.30 -9.09 -8.92
N PRO A 34 14.54 -10.41 -9.02
CA PRO A 34 15.82 -11.04 -8.68
C PRO A 34 16.99 -10.44 -9.44
N SER A 35 16.78 -10.01 -10.69
CA SER A 35 17.77 -9.30 -11.52
C SER A 35 18.20 -7.93 -10.97
N GLY A 36 17.43 -7.34 -10.04
CA GLY A 36 17.61 -5.97 -9.57
C GLY A 36 16.87 -4.93 -10.41
N GLU A 37 16.16 -5.36 -11.44
CA GLU A 37 15.20 -4.50 -12.13
C GLU A 37 14.04 -4.14 -11.20
N VAL A 38 13.53 -2.92 -11.35
CA VAL A 38 12.42 -2.41 -10.56
C VAL A 38 11.21 -2.21 -11.46
N VAL A 39 10.04 -2.61 -11.01
CA VAL A 39 8.78 -2.37 -11.72
C VAL A 39 7.90 -1.51 -10.83
N ALA A 40 7.33 -0.46 -11.39
CA ALA A 40 6.38 0.40 -10.70
C ALA A 40 5.07 0.48 -11.48
N ALA A 41 3.96 0.59 -10.75
CA ALA A 41 2.64 0.83 -11.31
C ALA A 41 1.92 1.94 -10.53
N TRP A 42 0.98 2.62 -11.17
CA TRP A 42 0.12 3.66 -10.56
C TRP A 42 -1.15 3.81 -11.40
N PHE A 43 -2.19 4.41 -10.86
CA PHE A 43 -3.33 4.80 -11.68
C PHE A 43 -3.16 6.25 -12.16
N ALA A 44 -3.58 6.54 -13.39
CA ALA A 44 -3.53 7.89 -13.92
C ALA A 44 -4.57 8.14 -15.01
N GLY A 45 -5.00 9.40 -15.11
CA GLY A 45 -6.01 9.87 -16.06
C GLY A 45 -6.24 11.38 -15.91
N LYS A 46 -7.44 11.86 -16.26
CA LYS A 46 -7.81 13.27 -16.14
C LYS A 46 -7.92 13.72 -14.69
N HIS A 47 -8.59 12.94 -13.86
CA HIS A 47 -8.71 13.10 -12.41
C HIS A 47 -9.21 11.79 -11.79
N GLU A 48 -9.15 11.69 -10.47
CA GLU A 48 -9.71 10.56 -9.71
C GLU A 48 -11.19 10.31 -10.07
N LYS A 49 -11.59 9.05 -10.23
CA LYS A 49 -12.93 8.59 -10.70
C LYS A 49 -13.23 8.77 -12.19
N SER A 50 -12.37 9.44 -12.94
CA SER A 50 -12.65 9.67 -14.35
C SER A 50 -12.62 8.38 -15.17
N SER A 51 -13.47 8.29 -16.19
CA SER A 51 -13.59 7.13 -17.08
C SER A 51 -12.35 6.84 -17.91
N ASP A 52 -11.35 7.73 -17.93
CA ASP A 52 -10.07 7.55 -18.61
C ASP A 52 -8.95 7.10 -17.66
N VAL A 53 -9.26 6.84 -16.38
CA VAL A 53 -8.26 6.37 -15.43
C VAL A 53 -7.91 4.92 -15.73
N ALA A 54 -6.65 4.72 -16.09
CA ALA A 54 -6.05 3.42 -16.39
C ALA A 54 -4.92 3.09 -15.41
N ILE A 55 -4.47 1.84 -15.41
CA ILE A 55 -3.22 1.45 -14.74
C ILE A 55 -2.06 1.66 -15.69
N TRP A 56 -1.09 2.45 -15.24
CA TRP A 56 0.16 2.74 -15.93
C TRP A 56 1.33 2.07 -15.22
N MET A 57 2.34 1.70 -15.99
CA MET A 57 3.53 1.02 -15.51
C MET A 57 4.79 1.60 -16.14
N SER A 58 5.90 1.45 -15.43
CA SER A 58 7.24 1.69 -15.95
C SER A 58 8.22 0.70 -15.32
N ARG A 59 9.30 0.40 -16.04
CA ARG A 59 10.35 -0.51 -15.60
C ARG A 59 11.68 0.23 -15.52
N ARG A 60 12.45 -0.08 -14.49
CA ARG A 60 13.79 0.45 -14.27
C ARG A 60 14.83 -0.63 -14.56
N VAL A 61 15.56 -0.45 -15.65
CA VAL A 61 16.63 -1.35 -16.07
C VAL A 61 17.94 -0.56 -16.07
N ASN A 62 18.98 -1.10 -15.43
CA ASN A 62 20.30 -0.44 -15.33
C ASN A 62 20.24 1.01 -14.81
N GLY A 63 19.30 1.30 -13.90
CA GLY A 63 19.15 2.63 -13.31
C GLY A 63 18.26 3.62 -14.06
N ILE A 64 17.74 3.23 -15.23
CA ILE A 64 16.98 4.09 -16.15
C ILE A 64 15.54 3.59 -16.21
N TRP A 65 14.57 4.50 -16.03
CA TRP A 65 13.15 4.21 -16.20
C TRP A 65 12.76 4.22 -17.67
N SER A 66 11.91 3.28 -18.08
CA SER A 66 11.23 3.33 -19.38
C SER A 66 10.15 4.39 -19.38
N ASP A 67 9.72 4.81 -20.58
CA ASP A 67 8.50 5.59 -20.70
C ASP A 67 7.31 4.84 -20.08
N PRO A 68 6.35 5.55 -19.45
CA PRO A 68 5.13 4.94 -18.97
C PRO A 68 4.35 4.26 -20.10
N TYR A 69 3.87 3.06 -19.84
CA TYR A 69 2.95 2.34 -20.73
C TYR A 69 1.70 1.92 -19.96
N LYS A 70 0.59 1.78 -20.68
CA LYS A 70 -0.71 1.38 -20.14
C LYS A 70 -0.73 -0.15 -19.97
N ALA A 71 -0.96 -0.61 -18.74
CA ALA A 71 -0.95 -2.03 -18.37
C ALA A 71 -2.36 -2.62 -18.23
N ALA A 72 -3.34 -1.83 -17.80
CA ALA A 72 -4.74 -2.21 -17.75
C ALA A 72 -5.63 -1.00 -18.00
N ASP A 73 -6.65 -1.16 -18.84
CA ASP A 73 -7.59 -0.13 -19.24
C ASP A 73 -8.84 -0.79 -19.84
N GLU A 74 -9.99 -0.17 -19.60
CA GLU A 74 -11.25 -0.54 -20.23
C GLU A 74 -12.01 0.73 -20.55
N GLU A 75 -12.46 0.86 -21.81
CA GLU A 75 -13.10 2.09 -22.27
C GLU A 75 -14.31 2.43 -21.41
N GLY A 76 -14.26 3.61 -20.78
CA GLY A 76 -15.35 4.13 -19.97
C GLY A 76 -15.28 3.76 -18.49
N ILE A 77 -14.43 2.81 -18.07
CA ILE A 77 -14.42 2.27 -16.71
C ILE A 77 -13.12 2.60 -15.98
N ALA A 78 -13.24 3.27 -14.82
CA ALA A 78 -12.10 3.68 -14.02
C ALA A 78 -11.37 2.49 -13.38
N HIS A 79 -10.03 2.52 -13.44
CA HIS A 79 -9.12 1.56 -12.82
C HIS A 79 -8.32 2.18 -11.66
N TRP A 80 -8.06 1.42 -10.61
CA TRP A 80 -7.59 1.99 -9.34
C TRP A 80 -6.58 1.15 -8.58
N ASN A 81 -5.90 1.82 -7.63
CA ASN A 81 -5.11 1.22 -6.55
C ASN A 81 -4.31 -0.02 -6.99
N PRO A 82 -3.43 0.12 -7.99
CA PRO A 82 -2.64 -1.01 -8.44
C PRO A 82 -1.72 -1.47 -7.31
N VAL A 83 -1.53 -2.79 -7.22
CA VAL A 83 -0.62 -3.41 -6.28
C VAL A 83 0.20 -4.44 -7.02
N LEU A 84 1.52 -4.27 -7.01
CA LEU A 84 2.46 -5.25 -7.52
C LEU A 84 2.90 -6.18 -6.41
N TYR A 85 2.97 -7.47 -6.72
CA TYR A 85 3.59 -8.48 -5.88
C TYR A 85 4.58 -9.29 -6.70
N ALA A 86 5.82 -9.37 -6.25
CA ALA A 86 6.85 -10.18 -6.89
C ALA A 86 7.02 -11.52 -6.17
N HIS A 87 7.09 -12.60 -6.95
CA HIS A 87 7.44 -13.93 -6.50
C HIS A 87 8.49 -14.52 -7.45
N GLY A 88 9.76 -14.46 -7.06
CA GLY A 88 10.85 -14.76 -7.98
C GLY A 88 10.84 -13.78 -9.16
N SER A 89 10.92 -14.29 -10.40
CA SER A 89 10.80 -13.47 -11.61
C SER A 89 9.36 -13.13 -12.01
N SER A 90 8.37 -13.76 -11.36
CA SER A 90 6.96 -13.58 -11.69
C SER A 90 6.38 -12.40 -10.94
N LEU A 91 5.39 -11.73 -11.54
CA LEU A 91 4.65 -10.62 -10.96
C LEU A 91 3.15 -10.93 -10.97
N MET A 92 2.45 -10.51 -9.92
CA MET A 92 1.01 -10.31 -9.95
C MET A 92 0.71 -8.82 -9.86
N LEU A 93 -0.19 -8.35 -10.72
CA LEU A 93 -0.76 -7.01 -10.69
C LEU A 93 -2.22 -7.12 -10.28
N PHE A 94 -2.53 -6.59 -9.09
CA PHE A 94 -3.90 -6.42 -8.61
C PHE A 94 -4.34 -4.99 -8.88
N TYR A 95 -5.60 -4.77 -9.24
CA TYR A 95 -6.18 -3.44 -9.40
C TYR A 95 -7.70 -3.50 -9.22
N LYS A 96 -8.34 -2.35 -9.03
CA LYS A 96 -9.80 -2.27 -8.89
C LYS A 96 -10.43 -1.69 -10.15
N VAL A 97 -11.62 -2.16 -10.47
CA VAL A 97 -12.39 -1.78 -11.67
C VAL A 97 -13.78 -1.34 -11.21
N GLY A 98 -14.18 -0.12 -11.57
CA GLY A 98 -15.50 0.43 -11.22
C GLY A 98 -15.44 1.94 -10.92
N HIS A 99 -16.59 2.61 -10.91
CA HIS A 99 -16.66 4.06 -10.66
C HIS A 99 -16.74 4.44 -9.18
N GLU A 100 -17.37 3.57 -8.37
CA GLU A 100 -17.55 3.81 -6.95
C GLU A 100 -16.74 2.81 -6.12
N ILE A 101 -16.11 3.33 -5.06
CA ILE A 101 -15.24 2.56 -4.17
C ILE A 101 -16.03 1.45 -3.44
N THR A 102 -17.30 1.71 -3.14
CA THR A 102 -18.19 0.74 -2.48
C THR A 102 -18.52 -0.45 -3.37
N ASP A 103 -18.47 -0.28 -4.69
CA ASP A 103 -19.02 -1.23 -5.67
C ASP A 103 -17.97 -1.78 -6.65
N TRP A 104 -16.70 -1.41 -6.48
CA TRP A 104 -15.63 -1.89 -7.36
C TRP A 104 -15.38 -3.39 -7.22
N ALA A 105 -14.94 -4.01 -8.32
CA ALA A 105 -14.43 -5.37 -8.35
C ALA A 105 -12.90 -5.35 -8.29
N THR A 106 -12.29 -6.41 -7.74
CA THR A 106 -10.83 -6.59 -7.81
C THR A 106 -10.46 -7.52 -8.95
N TYR A 107 -9.55 -7.06 -9.79
CA TYR A 107 -8.95 -7.84 -10.87
C TYR A 107 -7.50 -8.18 -10.55
N VAL A 108 -7.03 -9.29 -11.10
CA VAL A 108 -5.64 -9.72 -11.05
C VAL A 108 -5.19 -10.18 -12.44
N SER A 109 -3.96 -9.84 -12.79
CA SER A 109 -3.23 -10.38 -13.93
C SER A 109 -1.84 -10.81 -13.48
N SER A 110 -1.33 -11.90 -14.08
CA SER A 110 -0.02 -12.47 -13.76
C SER A 110 0.95 -12.30 -14.92
N SER A 111 2.23 -12.24 -14.61
CA SER A 111 3.32 -12.21 -15.55
C SER A 111 4.42 -13.15 -15.08
N GLU A 112 4.94 -13.99 -15.98
CA GLU A 112 6.03 -14.93 -15.68
C GLU A 112 7.41 -14.40 -16.14
N ASP A 113 7.44 -13.24 -16.79
CA ASP A 113 8.62 -12.66 -17.45
C ASP A 113 8.97 -11.27 -16.92
N GLY A 114 8.66 -11.00 -15.65
CA GLY A 114 9.03 -9.76 -14.97
C GLY A 114 8.21 -8.54 -15.42
N GLY A 115 6.97 -8.77 -15.87
CA GLY A 115 6.04 -7.73 -16.32
C GLY A 115 6.23 -7.29 -17.76
N LEU A 116 6.86 -8.12 -18.60
CA LEU A 116 6.97 -7.87 -20.05
C LEU A 116 5.67 -8.25 -20.77
N THR A 117 5.11 -9.40 -20.42
CA THR A 117 3.82 -9.88 -20.90
C THR A 117 2.92 -10.24 -19.72
N TRP A 118 1.61 -10.06 -19.93
CA TRP A 118 0.60 -10.25 -18.90
C TRP A 118 -0.46 -11.21 -19.41
N GLU A 119 -0.89 -12.12 -18.54
CA GLU A 119 -2.04 -12.98 -18.80
C GLU A 119 -3.33 -12.16 -18.87
N GLN A 120 -4.36 -12.73 -19.50
CA GLN A 120 -5.67 -12.10 -19.53
C GLN A 120 -6.17 -11.86 -18.09
N PRO A 121 -6.55 -10.62 -17.73
CA PRO A 121 -7.02 -10.34 -16.38
C PRO A 121 -8.30 -11.12 -16.04
N ARG A 122 -8.44 -11.43 -14.75
CA ARG A 122 -9.64 -12.06 -14.19
C ARG A 122 -10.03 -11.38 -12.88
N GLU A 123 -11.30 -11.53 -12.49
CA GLU A 123 -11.72 -11.21 -11.14
C GLU A 123 -10.92 -12.06 -10.13
N LEU A 124 -10.52 -11.43 -9.02
CA LEU A 124 -9.78 -12.09 -7.96
C LEU A 124 -10.65 -13.17 -7.29
N VAL A 125 -11.90 -12.80 -6.99
CA VAL A 125 -12.96 -13.67 -6.49
C VAL A 125 -14.19 -13.40 -7.35
N PRO A 126 -14.65 -14.38 -8.15
CA PRO A 126 -15.76 -14.16 -9.08
C PRO A 126 -17.05 -13.66 -8.40
N GLY A 127 -17.60 -12.56 -8.90
CA GLY A 127 -18.85 -11.95 -8.44
C GLY A 127 -18.76 -11.17 -7.12
N ASP A 128 -17.55 -10.93 -6.60
CA ASP A 128 -17.33 -10.15 -5.38
C ASP A 128 -17.40 -8.63 -5.61
N VAL A 129 -17.77 -7.88 -4.58
CA VAL A 129 -17.95 -6.43 -4.57
C VAL A 129 -17.38 -5.81 -3.28
N GLY A 130 -16.75 -4.64 -3.38
CA GLY A 130 -16.27 -3.85 -2.23
C GLY A 130 -14.78 -3.96 -1.95
N GLY A 131 -14.06 -4.76 -2.74
CA GLY A 131 -12.60 -4.88 -2.71
C GLY A 131 -12.11 -6.12 -1.95
N ARG A 132 -11.32 -6.94 -2.65
CA ARG A 132 -10.65 -8.15 -2.14
C ARG A 132 -9.17 -8.09 -2.48
N GLY A 133 -8.41 -9.03 -1.92
CA GLY A 133 -6.96 -9.07 -2.07
C GLY A 133 -6.33 -7.80 -1.53
N PRO A 134 -5.24 -7.29 -2.13
CA PRO A 134 -4.59 -6.13 -1.59
C PRO A 134 -5.40 -4.85 -1.84
N VAL A 135 -5.66 -4.10 -0.78
CA VAL A 135 -6.29 -2.75 -0.79
C VAL A 135 -5.58 -1.90 0.26
N ARG A 136 -4.45 -1.24 0.02
CA ARG A 136 -3.66 -1.07 -1.22
C ARG A 136 -2.24 -1.66 -1.10
N ASN A 137 -1.86 -2.15 0.07
CA ASN A 137 -0.48 -2.57 0.30
C ASN A 137 -0.22 -3.99 -0.21
N LYS A 138 1.04 -4.26 -0.57
CA LYS A 138 1.48 -5.53 -1.15
C LYS A 138 1.17 -6.73 -0.24
N PRO A 139 0.88 -7.91 -0.82
CA PRO A 139 0.86 -9.16 -0.09
C PRO A 139 2.22 -9.51 0.52
N ILE A 140 2.21 -10.38 1.53
CA ILE A 140 3.40 -11.08 2.03
C ILE A 140 3.24 -12.60 1.82
N ALA A 141 4.36 -13.32 1.70
CA ALA A 141 4.37 -14.78 1.73
C ALA A 141 4.81 -15.28 3.11
N LEU A 142 4.12 -16.30 3.60
CA LEU A 142 4.55 -17.08 4.76
C LEU A 142 5.54 -18.18 4.33
N PRO A 143 6.30 -18.78 5.28
CA PRO A 143 7.29 -19.81 4.96
C PRO A 143 6.74 -21.04 4.23
N ASP A 144 5.45 -21.36 4.39
CA ASP A 144 4.78 -22.47 3.72
C ASP A 144 4.28 -22.13 2.30
N GLY A 145 4.49 -20.89 1.84
CA GLY A 145 4.03 -20.38 0.55
C GLY A 145 2.62 -19.78 0.58
N THR A 146 1.94 -19.76 1.73
CA THR A 146 0.65 -19.06 1.89
C THR A 146 0.86 -17.57 1.64
N LEU A 147 0.03 -16.97 0.78
CA LEU A 147 0.01 -15.54 0.51
C LEU A 147 -1.06 -14.86 1.36
N LEU A 148 -0.67 -13.76 2.00
CA LEU A 148 -1.56 -12.90 2.78
C LEU A 148 -1.66 -11.54 2.11
N ALA A 149 -2.83 -11.20 1.59
CA ALA A 149 -3.12 -9.94 0.92
C ALA A 149 -3.93 -9.01 1.84
N PRO A 150 -3.36 -7.91 2.34
CA PRO A 150 -4.05 -7.00 3.26
C PRO A 150 -5.16 -6.21 2.58
N ALA A 151 -6.34 -6.21 3.17
CA ALA A 151 -7.55 -5.68 2.55
C ALA A 151 -8.39 -4.85 3.53
N SER A 152 -9.37 -4.15 2.99
CA SER A 152 -10.37 -3.44 3.77
C SER A 152 -11.57 -3.07 2.92
N VAL A 153 -12.73 -2.95 3.56
CA VAL A 153 -13.98 -2.49 2.94
C VAL A 153 -14.40 -1.15 3.53
N GLU A 154 -15.10 -0.37 2.71
CA GLU A 154 -15.76 0.87 3.11
C GLU A 154 -17.26 0.64 2.96
N ARG A 155 -17.99 0.55 4.08
CA ARG A 155 -19.44 0.32 4.06
C ARG A 155 -20.20 1.47 4.68
N HIS A 156 -21.46 1.61 4.32
CA HIS A 156 -22.35 2.58 4.97
C HIS A 156 -22.53 2.27 6.46
N ASP A 157 -22.58 3.32 7.27
CA ASP A 157 -22.91 3.22 8.69
C ASP A 157 -24.43 3.13 8.85
N PRO A 158 -25.00 1.99 9.29
CA PRO A 158 -26.44 1.87 9.47
C PRO A 158 -26.97 2.73 10.63
N ALA A 159 -26.09 3.22 11.52
CA ALA A 159 -26.45 4.07 12.65
C ALA A 159 -26.30 5.57 12.33
N ALA A 160 -25.69 5.94 11.20
CA ALA A 160 -25.45 7.34 10.84
C ALA A 160 -25.53 7.55 9.32
N GLU A 161 -26.62 8.15 8.86
CA GLU A 161 -26.85 8.44 7.45
C GLU A 161 -25.72 9.29 6.84
N GLY A 162 -25.26 8.90 5.65
CA GLY A 162 -24.17 9.57 4.94
C GLY A 162 -22.77 9.34 5.55
N LYS A 163 -22.66 8.54 6.60
CA LYS A 163 -21.37 8.13 7.19
C LYS A 163 -20.98 6.72 6.76
N GLN A 164 -19.70 6.41 6.93
CA GLN A 164 -19.11 5.11 6.62
C GLN A 164 -18.37 4.51 7.81
N ILE A 165 -18.30 3.19 7.80
CA ILE A 165 -17.44 2.39 8.66
C ILE A 165 -16.39 1.70 7.78
N TRP A 166 -15.13 1.82 8.19
CA TRP A 166 -14.00 1.17 7.54
C TRP A 166 -13.55 -0.05 8.34
N GLU A 167 -13.48 -1.20 7.66
CA GLU A 167 -13.16 -2.49 8.29
C GLU A 167 -12.04 -3.19 7.53
N ALA A 168 -10.96 -3.51 8.24
CA ALA A 168 -9.80 -4.21 7.71
C ALA A 168 -9.92 -5.73 7.87
N PHE A 169 -9.25 -6.46 6.98
CA PHE A 169 -9.13 -7.92 6.99
C PHE A 169 -7.94 -8.35 6.13
N VAL A 170 -7.72 -9.65 6.00
CA VAL A 170 -6.72 -10.22 5.10
C VAL A 170 -7.37 -11.27 4.21
N ASP A 171 -7.07 -11.24 2.91
CA ASP A 171 -7.35 -12.34 2.01
C ASP A 171 -6.17 -13.32 1.98
N ILE A 172 -6.47 -14.62 2.09
CA ILE A 172 -5.50 -15.69 2.26
C ILE A 172 -5.56 -16.62 1.05
N SER A 173 -4.43 -16.86 0.40
CA SER A 173 -4.30 -17.83 -0.68
C SER A 173 -3.27 -18.89 -0.33
N GLN A 174 -3.65 -20.16 -0.48
CA GLN A 174 -2.77 -21.31 -0.22
C GLN A 174 -2.36 -22.04 -1.52
N ASP A 175 -2.69 -21.46 -2.68
CA ASP A 175 -2.51 -22.05 -4.00
C ASP A 175 -1.83 -21.10 -4.99
N ASN A 176 -0.94 -20.24 -4.45
CA ASN A 176 -0.16 -19.25 -5.18
C ASN A 176 -1.04 -18.22 -5.91
N GLY A 177 -2.05 -17.68 -5.23
CA GLY A 177 -2.89 -16.59 -5.71
C GLY A 177 -4.02 -17.00 -6.65
N LYS A 178 -4.28 -18.30 -6.82
CA LYS A 178 -5.36 -18.80 -7.68
C LYS A 178 -6.72 -18.61 -7.02
N THR A 179 -6.85 -18.98 -5.75
CA THR A 179 -8.06 -18.79 -4.95
C THR A 179 -7.74 -18.05 -3.65
N TRP A 180 -8.73 -17.33 -3.12
CA TRP A 180 -8.59 -16.45 -1.96
C TRP A 180 -9.76 -16.62 -1.00
N ALA A 181 -9.44 -16.82 0.27
CA ALA A 181 -10.40 -16.89 1.37
C ALA A 181 -10.20 -15.71 2.32
N ARG A 182 -11.29 -15.08 2.74
CA ARG A 182 -11.26 -13.94 3.66
C ARG A 182 -10.98 -14.41 5.08
N SER A 183 -10.12 -13.70 5.80
CA SER A 183 -9.98 -13.80 7.27
C SER A 183 -11.21 -13.22 7.98
N GLU A 184 -11.25 -13.37 9.30
CA GLU A 184 -12.12 -12.54 10.13
C GLU A 184 -11.78 -11.06 9.99
N LEU A 185 -12.76 -10.18 10.21
CA LEU A 185 -12.52 -8.74 10.29
C LEU A 185 -11.65 -8.43 11.52
N VAL A 186 -10.78 -7.44 11.40
CA VAL A 186 -9.97 -6.96 12.52
C VAL A 186 -10.89 -6.33 13.58
N PRO A 187 -10.94 -6.86 14.82
CA PRO A 187 -11.81 -6.29 15.84
C PRO A 187 -11.38 -4.87 16.21
N MET A 188 -12.34 -3.98 16.41
CA MET A 188 -12.11 -2.58 16.79
C MET A 188 -13.17 -2.11 17.80
N ASP A 189 -12.78 -1.19 18.69
CA ASP A 189 -13.71 -0.52 19.60
C ASP A 189 -14.38 0.67 18.91
N LEU A 190 -15.24 0.37 17.94
CA LEU A 190 -15.87 1.37 17.06
C LEU A 190 -16.67 2.45 17.82
N ALA A 191 -17.11 2.14 19.05
CA ALA A 191 -17.85 3.07 19.89
C ALA A 191 -16.98 4.19 20.48
N SER A 192 -15.67 3.97 20.63
CA SER A 192 -14.73 4.99 21.11
C SER A 192 -14.13 5.84 19.99
N TYR A 193 -14.39 5.51 18.73
CA TYR A 193 -13.81 6.21 17.58
C TYR A 193 -14.58 7.49 17.25
N VAL A 194 -13.85 8.58 17.07
CA VAL A 194 -14.35 9.94 16.84
C VAL A 194 -14.18 10.38 15.38
N GLY A 195 -13.70 9.52 14.49
CA GLY A 195 -13.47 9.85 13.07
C GLY A 195 -14.65 10.52 12.38
N THR A 196 -15.89 10.13 12.69
CA THR A 196 -17.11 10.71 12.10
C THR A 196 -17.42 12.13 12.58
N ASP A 197 -16.83 12.55 13.71
CA ASP A 197 -16.94 13.92 14.23
C ASP A 197 -16.04 14.88 13.43
N HIS A 198 -15.01 14.33 12.78
CA HIS A 198 -14.02 15.06 12.00
C HIS A 198 -14.10 14.80 10.50
N TRP A 199 -14.82 13.77 10.05
CA TRP A 199 -14.90 13.34 8.65
C TRP A 199 -16.20 12.57 8.34
N PHE A 200 -16.35 12.02 7.14
CA PHE A 200 -17.48 11.17 6.76
C PHE A 200 -17.35 9.70 7.17
N ALA A 201 -16.24 9.29 7.79
CA ALA A 201 -15.97 7.89 8.11
C ALA A 201 -15.32 7.72 9.48
N LYS A 202 -15.46 6.53 10.05
CA LYS A 202 -14.67 6.05 11.19
C LYS A 202 -14.20 4.62 10.97
N GLY A 203 -13.03 4.27 11.48
CA GLY A 203 -12.53 2.90 11.45
C GLY A 203 -11.08 2.78 10.96
N LEU A 204 -10.74 1.56 10.54
CA LEU A 204 -9.39 1.15 10.19
C LEU A 204 -9.36 0.58 8.76
N ILE A 205 -8.34 0.92 7.99
CA ILE A 205 -8.30 0.63 6.56
C ILE A 205 -6.86 0.46 6.06
N GLN A 206 -6.70 -0.17 4.90
CA GLN A 206 -5.43 -0.29 4.18
C GLN A 206 -4.25 -0.79 5.03
N PRO A 207 -4.35 -2.00 5.61
CA PRO A 207 -3.28 -2.52 6.44
C PRO A 207 -1.99 -2.79 5.64
N THR A 208 -0.85 -2.75 6.31
CA THR A 208 0.43 -3.31 5.82
C THR A 208 0.85 -4.45 6.74
N LEU A 209 1.44 -5.52 6.20
CA LEU A 209 1.72 -6.75 6.93
C LEU A 209 3.23 -7.03 7.05
N TRP A 210 3.61 -7.77 8.08
CA TRP A 210 4.86 -8.52 8.16
C TRP A 210 4.67 -9.75 9.06
N SER A 211 5.57 -10.73 8.95
CA SER A 211 5.62 -11.90 9.84
C SER A 211 6.90 -11.88 10.66
N SER A 212 6.80 -12.21 11.95
CA SER A 212 7.96 -12.43 12.82
C SER A 212 8.34 -13.92 12.94
N GLY A 213 7.81 -14.77 12.06
CA GLY A 213 8.00 -16.22 12.08
C GLY A 213 6.97 -16.98 12.92
N GLY A 214 7.00 -18.31 12.82
CA GLY A 214 5.97 -19.17 13.39
C GLY A 214 4.62 -18.89 12.72
N GLU A 215 3.56 -18.77 13.52
CA GLU A 215 2.22 -18.40 13.06
C GLU A 215 1.90 -16.91 13.27
N HIS A 216 2.92 -16.12 13.66
CA HIS A 216 2.75 -14.72 14.01
C HIS A 216 2.77 -13.81 12.78
N VAL A 217 1.68 -13.06 12.62
CA VAL A 217 1.52 -12.05 11.58
C VAL A 217 1.06 -10.77 12.24
N HIS A 218 1.64 -9.66 11.83
CA HIS A 218 1.37 -8.35 12.40
C HIS A 218 0.87 -7.41 11.31
N MET A 219 0.08 -6.42 11.72
CA MET A 219 -0.32 -5.37 10.81
C MET A 219 -0.25 -3.98 11.45
N LEU A 220 0.06 -2.98 10.61
CA LEU A 220 -0.22 -1.58 10.90
C LEU A 220 -1.36 -1.10 10.01
N LEU A 221 -2.27 -0.29 10.56
CA LEU A 221 -3.47 0.18 9.90
C LEU A 221 -3.51 1.70 9.85
N ARG A 222 -3.91 2.22 8.69
CA ARG A 222 -4.36 3.61 8.56
C ARG A 222 -5.69 3.76 9.31
N SER A 223 -5.88 4.87 10.01
CA SER A 223 -7.11 5.12 10.77
C SER A 223 -7.65 6.53 10.55
N THR A 224 -8.93 6.70 10.90
CA THR A 224 -9.60 8.00 11.02
C THR A 224 -9.27 8.73 12.32
N GLU A 225 -8.50 8.11 13.22
CA GLU A 225 -8.35 8.54 14.61
C GLU A 225 -7.06 9.35 14.87
N GLY A 226 -6.34 9.75 13.81
CA GLY A 226 -5.13 10.59 13.92
C GLY A 226 -3.86 9.84 14.33
N TRP A 227 -3.91 8.50 14.40
CA TRP A 227 -2.79 7.63 14.78
C TRP A 227 -2.78 6.35 13.93
N ILE A 228 -1.61 5.72 13.78
CA ILE A 228 -1.53 4.36 13.23
C ILE A 228 -2.00 3.37 14.31
N PHE A 229 -2.81 2.40 13.90
CA PHE A 229 -3.25 1.29 14.74
C PHE A 229 -2.46 0.03 14.43
N ARG A 230 -2.41 -0.91 15.37
CA ARG A 230 -1.80 -2.22 15.22
C ARG A 230 -2.79 -3.30 15.62
N SER A 231 -2.71 -4.44 14.95
CA SER A 231 -3.32 -5.70 15.37
C SER A 231 -2.38 -6.85 15.03
N ASP A 232 -2.48 -7.92 15.80
CA ASP A 232 -1.58 -9.07 15.75
C ASP A 232 -2.41 -10.35 15.64
N SER A 233 -1.89 -11.30 14.87
CA SER A 233 -2.45 -12.63 14.67
C SER A 233 -1.44 -13.68 15.14
N GLU A 234 -1.95 -14.76 15.72
CA GLU A 234 -1.18 -15.92 16.18
C GLU A 234 -1.55 -17.19 15.39
N ASP A 235 -2.31 -17.07 14.30
CA ASP A 235 -2.86 -18.20 13.55
C ASP A 235 -2.71 -18.04 12.03
N ASN A 236 -1.61 -17.41 11.59
CA ASN A 236 -1.29 -17.11 10.20
C ASN A 236 -2.24 -16.10 9.53
N GLY A 237 -2.73 -15.12 10.29
CA GLY A 237 -3.56 -14.02 9.77
C GLY A 237 -5.04 -14.36 9.63
N ARG A 238 -5.51 -15.48 10.20
CA ARG A 238 -6.92 -15.90 10.12
C ARG A 238 -7.79 -15.14 11.10
N THR A 239 -7.30 -14.93 12.32
CA THR A 239 -7.93 -14.09 13.35
C THR A 239 -6.96 -13.05 13.88
N TRP A 240 -7.52 -12.00 14.47
CA TRP A 240 -6.80 -10.79 14.84
C TRP A 240 -7.21 -10.36 16.24
N CYS A 241 -6.24 -9.88 17.03
CA CYS A 241 -6.53 -9.26 18.32
C CYS A 241 -7.24 -7.91 18.14
N LEU A 242 -7.86 -7.40 19.21
CA LEU A 242 -8.45 -6.06 19.21
C LEU A 242 -7.40 -5.02 18.80
N ALA A 243 -7.68 -4.26 17.74
CA ALA A 243 -6.77 -3.25 17.25
C ALA A 243 -6.51 -2.18 18.31
N TYR A 244 -5.25 -1.82 18.49
CA TYR A 244 -4.81 -0.86 19.50
C TYR A 244 -3.97 0.26 18.87
N ARG A 245 -4.06 1.45 19.47
CA ARG A 245 -3.36 2.64 19.02
C ARG A 245 -1.86 2.51 19.28
N THR A 246 -1.03 2.85 18.29
CA THR A 246 0.44 2.94 18.46
C THR A 246 0.86 4.34 18.93
N SER A 247 2.17 4.58 19.08
CA SER A 247 2.75 5.91 19.33
C SER A 247 3.00 6.73 18.05
N LEU A 248 2.61 6.22 16.88
CA LEU A 248 2.88 6.86 15.58
C LEU A 248 1.71 7.76 15.16
N PRO A 249 1.87 9.09 15.16
CA PRO A 249 0.83 9.99 14.69
C PRO A 249 0.65 9.83 13.17
N ASN A 250 -0.59 9.88 12.69
CA ASN A 250 -0.89 9.85 11.27
C ASN A 250 -2.27 10.44 10.98
N ASN A 251 -2.30 11.44 10.11
CA ASN A 251 -3.49 12.18 9.74
C ASN A 251 -4.37 11.46 8.70
N ASN A 252 -4.52 10.14 8.82
CA ASN A 252 -5.20 9.29 7.83
C ASN A 252 -4.51 9.30 6.45
N SER A 253 -3.19 9.48 6.44
CA SER A 253 -2.37 9.35 5.22
C SER A 253 -2.01 7.89 4.97
N GLY A 254 -1.81 7.51 3.70
CA GLY A 254 -1.39 6.15 3.35
C GLY A 254 -0.06 5.76 4.00
N ILE A 255 0.07 4.49 4.35
CA ILE A 255 1.26 3.90 4.97
C ILE A 255 1.62 2.60 4.25
N ASP A 256 2.88 2.20 4.28
CA ASP A 256 3.33 0.87 3.87
C ASP A 256 4.60 0.49 4.65
N ALA A 257 4.81 -0.80 4.91
CA ALA A 257 5.97 -1.30 5.64
C ALA A 257 6.59 -2.51 4.96
N THR A 258 7.87 -2.76 5.24
CA THR A 258 8.57 -3.97 4.82
C THR A 258 9.49 -4.46 5.92
N LEU A 259 9.59 -5.79 6.06
CA LEU A 259 10.61 -6.44 6.87
C LEU A 259 11.84 -6.66 6.00
N MET A 260 12.97 -6.07 6.40
CA MET A 260 14.25 -6.21 5.71
C MET A 260 14.94 -7.52 6.07
N ASP A 261 15.86 -7.98 5.23
CA ASP A 261 16.59 -9.25 5.42
C ASP A 261 17.44 -9.25 6.70
N ASN A 262 17.83 -8.06 7.18
CA ASN A 262 18.55 -7.87 8.45
C ASN A 262 17.62 -7.88 9.69
N GLY A 263 16.33 -8.11 9.52
CA GLY A 263 15.32 -8.17 10.59
C GLY A 263 14.76 -6.80 11.03
N LYS A 264 15.23 -5.68 10.48
CA LYS A 264 14.64 -4.36 10.75
C LYS A 264 13.35 -4.19 9.95
N LEU A 265 12.34 -3.59 10.56
CA LEU A 265 11.17 -3.07 9.86
C LEU A 265 11.44 -1.66 9.38
N ALA A 266 11.01 -1.34 8.16
CA ALA A 266 10.97 0.01 7.63
C ALA A 266 9.52 0.40 7.32
N LEU A 267 9.05 1.51 7.88
CA LEU A 267 7.71 2.06 7.68
C LEU A 267 7.82 3.41 6.98
N VAL A 268 7.15 3.56 5.84
CA VAL A 268 7.01 4.84 5.16
C VAL A 268 5.62 5.43 5.42
N PHE A 269 5.58 6.66 5.94
CA PHE A 269 4.34 7.33 6.31
C PHE A 269 4.54 8.85 6.53
N ASN A 270 3.42 9.57 6.70
CA ASN A 270 3.41 10.97 7.14
C ASN A 270 3.19 11.03 8.66
N PRO A 271 4.17 11.48 9.47
CA PRO A 271 4.11 11.52 10.93
C PRO A 271 3.40 12.79 11.43
N VAL A 272 2.21 13.06 10.89
CA VAL A 272 1.45 14.29 11.14
C VAL A 272 0.28 13.97 12.06
N ALA A 273 0.19 14.67 13.18
CA ALA A 273 -0.95 14.57 14.08
C ALA A 273 -2.15 15.37 13.53
N GLY A 274 -3.36 14.96 13.92
CA GLY A 274 -4.61 15.60 13.49
C GLY A 274 -5.43 14.71 12.57
N TYR A 275 -6.47 15.29 11.97
CA TYR A 275 -7.44 14.58 11.13
C TYR A 275 -7.29 14.93 9.65
N ALA A 276 -7.88 14.10 8.79
CA ALA A 276 -7.75 14.16 7.34
C ALA A 276 -8.18 15.50 6.71
N THR A 277 -9.16 16.21 7.29
CA THR A 277 -9.68 17.49 6.78
C THR A 277 -8.65 18.61 6.77
N ASP A 278 -7.83 18.69 7.80
CA ASP A 278 -7.13 19.93 8.15
C ASP A 278 -5.61 19.75 8.26
N SER A 279 -5.11 18.54 7.99
CA SER A 279 -3.71 18.18 8.21
C SER A 279 -3.01 17.88 6.90
N PRO A 280 -1.79 18.41 6.66
CA PRO A 280 -1.10 18.23 5.38
C PRO A 280 -0.47 16.84 5.25
N ARG A 281 -0.19 16.42 4.01
CA ARG A 281 0.54 15.17 3.71
C ARG A 281 2.03 15.42 3.50
N THR A 282 2.64 16.12 4.45
CA THR A 282 4.07 16.41 4.52
C THR A 282 4.46 16.66 5.99
N PRO A 283 5.65 16.23 6.46
CA PRO A 283 6.70 15.51 5.72
C PRO A 283 6.30 14.08 5.37
N LEU A 284 7.06 13.46 4.46
CA LEU A 284 7.05 12.01 4.21
C LEU A 284 8.36 11.43 4.72
N VAL A 285 8.30 10.42 5.58
CA VAL A 285 9.47 9.84 6.24
C VAL A 285 9.48 8.33 6.14
N VAL A 286 10.67 7.73 6.30
CA VAL A 286 10.86 6.33 6.63
C VAL A 286 11.34 6.25 8.08
N ARG A 287 10.66 5.46 8.91
CA ARG A 287 11.13 5.10 10.25
C ARG A 287 11.48 3.63 10.35
N PHE A 288 12.41 3.31 11.23
CA PHE A 288 12.89 1.95 11.43
C PHE A 288 12.57 1.41 12.82
N SER A 289 12.24 0.13 12.90
CA SER A 289 12.06 -0.62 14.14
C SER A 289 12.92 -1.87 14.13
N ALA A 290 13.58 -2.14 15.26
CA ALA A 290 14.40 -3.35 15.47
C ALA A 290 13.78 -4.31 16.49
N ASP A 291 12.59 -3.99 17.01
CA ASP A 291 11.90 -4.70 18.09
C ASP A 291 10.48 -5.09 17.68
N ASN A 292 10.34 -5.56 16.43
CA ASN A 292 9.07 -6.05 15.88
C ASN A 292 7.94 -5.00 15.89
N GLY A 293 8.26 -3.75 15.59
CA GLY A 293 7.30 -2.66 15.43
C GLY A 293 6.84 -2.03 16.74
N MET A 294 7.50 -2.34 17.87
CA MET A 294 7.15 -1.80 19.18
C MET A 294 7.68 -0.37 19.37
N THR A 295 8.90 -0.09 18.90
CA THR A 295 9.50 1.26 18.91
C THR A 295 10.06 1.63 17.53
N TRP A 296 9.99 2.93 17.21
CA TRP A 296 10.38 3.51 15.93
C TRP A 296 11.30 4.70 16.16
N VAL A 297 12.61 4.46 16.10
CA VAL A 297 13.62 5.39 16.62
C VAL A 297 14.32 6.16 15.49
N ASP A 298 14.92 5.43 14.56
CA ASP A 298 15.68 6.04 13.46
C ASP A 298 14.72 6.55 12.37
N GLU A 299 15.04 7.72 11.80
CA GLU A 299 14.21 8.37 10.78
C GLU A 299 15.06 8.88 9.60
N PHE A 300 14.55 8.65 8.39
CA PHE A 300 15.01 9.28 7.17
C PHE A 300 13.88 10.08 6.53
N VAL A 301 14.07 11.38 6.33
CA VAL A 301 13.07 12.26 5.71
C VAL A 301 13.20 12.18 4.18
N LEU A 302 12.17 11.69 3.51
CA LEU A 302 12.09 11.63 2.03
C LEU A 302 11.71 12.99 1.46
N GLU A 303 10.72 13.65 2.07
CA GLU A 303 10.22 14.95 1.66
C GLU A 303 9.89 15.79 2.89
N HIS A 304 10.26 17.07 2.86
CA HIS A 304 10.03 18.02 3.95
C HIS A 304 9.36 19.32 3.52
N GLU A 305 9.36 19.61 2.22
CA GLU A 305 8.79 20.84 1.68
C GLU A 305 7.26 20.82 1.72
N PRO A 306 6.59 21.99 1.70
CA PRO A 306 5.14 22.05 1.50
C PRO A 306 4.73 21.32 0.21
N GLY A 307 3.72 20.47 0.30
CA GLY A 307 3.25 19.66 -0.82
C GLY A 307 2.33 18.53 -0.39
N GLU A 308 1.88 17.77 -1.38
CA GLU A 308 1.11 16.55 -1.20
C GLU A 308 2.00 15.34 -1.55
N TYR A 309 2.51 14.65 -0.53
CA TYR A 309 3.26 13.40 -0.67
C TYR A 309 2.46 12.25 -0.09
N SER A 310 1.83 11.50 -0.97
CA SER A 310 0.74 10.60 -0.59
C SER A 310 0.95 9.20 -1.14
N TYR A 311 0.27 8.24 -0.51
CA TYR A 311 0.21 6.85 -0.97
C TYR A 311 1.60 6.26 -1.24
N PRO A 312 2.49 6.23 -0.23
CA PRO A 312 3.79 5.59 -0.39
C PRO A 312 3.63 4.06 -0.50
N ALA A 313 4.56 3.42 -1.19
CA ALA A 313 4.78 1.98 -1.23
C ALA A 313 6.26 1.71 -1.02
N ILE A 314 6.61 0.66 -0.30
CA ILE A 314 7.98 0.29 0.05
C ILE A 314 8.20 -1.21 -0.10
N VAL A 315 9.31 -1.62 -0.70
CA VAL A 315 9.80 -3.01 -0.67
C VAL A 315 11.28 -3.02 -0.31
N SER A 316 11.77 -4.14 0.18
CA SER A 316 13.19 -4.34 0.51
C SER A 316 13.81 -5.49 -0.26
N LYS A 317 15.12 -5.41 -0.50
CA LYS A 317 15.95 -6.51 -0.98
C LYS A 317 17.32 -6.39 -0.33
N GLY A 318 17.71 -7.34 0.51
CA GLY A 318 18.90 -7.19 1.35
C GLY A 318 18.77 -5.98 2.27
N ASN A 319 19.76 -5.09 2.19
CA ASN A 319 19.81 -3.83 2.94
C ASN A 319 19.26 -2.62 2.17
N GLU A 320 18.70 -2.83 0.99
CA GLU A 320 18.14 -1.74 0.18
C GLU A 320 16.62 -1.66 0.31
N LEU A 321 16.12 -0.43 0.40
CA LEU A 321 14.72 -0.07 0.30
C LEU A 321 14.43 0.59 -1.03
N TYR A 322 13.29 0.24 -1.61
CA TYR A 322 12.78 0.75 -2.87
C TYR A 322 11.41 1.34 -2.59
N ILE A 323 11.28 2.66 -2.75
CA ILE A 323 10.11 3.40 -2.29
C ILE A 323 9.54 4.19 -3.45
N THR A 324 8.22 4.10 -3.66
CA THR A 324 7.49 5.00 -4.56
C THR A 324 6.40 5.74 -3.82
N TYR A 325 6.03 6.93 -4.27
CA TYR A 325 4.87 7.67 -3.76
C TYR A 325 4.34 8.64 -4.80
N THR A 326 3.10 9.09 -4.58
CA THR A 326 2.52 10.19 -5.33
C THR A 326 3.20 11.49 -4.93
N TRP A 327 3.73 12.21 -5.90
CA TRP A 327 4.31 13.54 -5.73
C TRP A 327 3.37 14.59 -6.34
N ASN A 328 2.67 15.36 -5.48
CA ASN A 328 1.76 16.45 -5.84
C ASN A 328 0.67 16.08 -6.86
N ARG A 329 0.27 14.80 -6.91
CA ARG A 329 -0.67 14.25 -7.90
C ARG A 329 -0.23 14.40 -9.37
N ASP A 330 0.99 14.84 -9.60
CA ASP A 330 1.57 15.14 -10.91
C ASP A 330 2.48 13.99 -11.36
N ARG A 331 3.45 13.63 -10.50
CA ARG A 331 4.47 12.62 -10.78
C ARG A 331 4.47 11.48 -9.78
N ILE A 332 5.12 10.39 -10.14
CA ILE A 332 5.54 9.36 -9.19
C ILE A 332 7.03 9.53 -8.89
N ALA A 333 7.34 9.73 -7.61
CA ALA A 333 8.70 9.76 -7.12
C ALA A 333 9.18 8.34 -6.77
N PHE A 334 10.48 8.11 -6.89
CA PHE A 334 11.14 6.87 -6.55
C PHE A 334 12.40 7.13 -5.74
N TRP A 335 12.61 6.38 -4.67
CA TRP A 335 13.86 6.37 -3.90
C TRP A 335 14.45 4.96 -3.83
N THR A 336 15.77 4.90 -3.92
CA THR A 336 16.56 3.80 -3.38
C THR A 336 17.28 4.28 -2.14
N LEU A 337 17.12 3.58 -1.02
CA LEU A 337 17.86 3.82 0.22
C LEU A 337 18.67 2.56 0.56
N THR A 338 19.98 2.67 0.73
CA THR A 338 20.82 1.60 1.26
C THR A 338 21.05 1.86 2.74
N VAL A 339 20.61 0.94 3.59
CA VAL A 339 20.69 1.03 5.06
C VAL A 339 21.92 0.26 5.53
N GLU A 340 22.90 0.97 6.10
CA GLU A 340 24.14 0.35 6.59
C GLU A 340 24.01 -0.28 7.98
#